data_AF-A0A2S6CWS8-F1
#
_entry.id   AF-A0A2S6CWS8-F1
#
_cell.length_a   1.000
_cell.length_b   1.000
_cell.length_c   1.000
_cell.angle_alpha   90.00
_cell.angle_beta   90.00
_cell.angle_gamma   90.00
#
_symmetry.space_group_name_H-M   'P 1'
#
loop_
_entity.id
_entity.type
_entity.pdbx_description
1 polymer ?
#
loop_
_entity_poly.entity_id
_entity_poly.type
_entity_poly.pdbx_seq_one_letter_code
_entity_poly.pdbx_strand_id
1 'polypeptide(L)'
;MNYKLSIILLKQSGLISRLLRRKFLEWSINPRSKNGLLPPVGEQLALSEVEGSRTTASCLLPSLILCSTLLTGCFGYPRLLSYPFDPGGRSLNSSASELNPQISGRYIVFTSDRRGSQDVYMFDTLTRDLVYLPDLNSFDTIASHPGASENGKFIVFAASRQGRTQIVLYDKDVRQSRNLAGDLQGEVRNPTISADGSRIAFEYNNNGQWDVLVYDRFGRRLNIRQDPG
;
A
#
# COMPACT_ATOMS: atom_id res chain seq x y z
N MET A 1 -49.67 -24.52 11.34
CA MET A 1 -50.07 -23.18 10.88
C MET A 1 -49.02 -22.20 11.37
N ASN A 2 -48.24 -21.44 10.61
CA ASN A 2 -47.95 -21.32 9.18
C ASN A 2 -46.56 -20.66 9.13
N TYR A 3 -45.65 -21.22 8.34
CA TYR A 3 -44.42 -20.53 7.94
C TYR A 3 -44.77 -19.52 6.82
N LYS A 4 -44.12 -18.35 6.78
CA LYS A 4 -44.12 -17.48 5.60
C LYS A 4 -42.68 -17.09 5.26
N LEU A 5 -42.19 -17.64 4.15
CA LEU A 5 -40.94 -17.31 3.48
C LEU A 5 -40.95 -15.87 2.95
N SER A 6 -39.75 -15.29 2.77
CA SER A 6 -39.32 -14.67 1.50
C SER A 6 -37.79 -14.58 1.43
N ILE A 7 -37.26 -14.99 0.27
CA ILE A 7 -35.86 -15.13 -0.16
C ILE A 7 -35.46 -13.91 -1.03
N ILE A 8 -34.14 -13.67 -1.21
CA ILE A 8 -33.39 -13.17 -2.42
C ILE A 8 -32.16 -12.36 -1.93
N LEU A 9 -30.90 -12.48 -2.39
CA LEU A 9 -30.07 -13.45 -3.13
C LEU A 9 -28.63 -12.89 -3.08
N LEU A 10 -27.62 -13.72 -2.86
CA LEU A 10 -26.20 -13.38 -3.04
C LEU A 10 -25.64 -14.10 -4.28
N LYS A 11 -24.94 -13.30 -5.09
CA LYS A 11 -23.70 -13.56 -5.86
C LYS A 11 -23.60 -14.75 -6.83
N GLN A 12 -23.43 -14.36 -8.11
CA GLN A 12 -22.33 -14.70 -9.03
C GLN A 12 -21.78 -16.15 -9.02
N SER A 13 -22.01 -16.88 -10.10
CA SER A 13 -21.04 -17.02 -11.21
C SER A 13 -21.48 -18.21 -12.08
N GLY A 14 -21.96 -17.92 -13.28
CA GLY A 14 -22.29 -18.95 -14.26
C GLY A 14 -21.02 -19.42 -14.97
N LEU A 15 -20.79 -20.73 -14.94
CA LEU A 15 -20.06 -21.50 -15.96
C LEU A 15 -20.00 -22.97 -15.53
N ILE A 16 -21.11 -23.70 -15.67
CA ILE A 16 -21.07 -25.16 -15.77
C ILE A 16 -21.99 -25.59 -16.92
N SER A 17 -21.37 -26.33 -17.84
CA SER A 17 -21.89 -26.86 -19.08
C SER A 17 -23.02 -27.87 -18.87
N ARG A 18 -23.96 -27.85 -19.83
CA ARG A 18 -25.01 -28.85 -20.01
C ARG A 18 -24.39 -30.22 -20.23
N LEU A 19 -24.59 -31.17 -19.30
CA LEU A 19 -24.80 -32.59 -19.58
C LEU A 19 -25.08 -33.31 -18.25
N LEU A 20 -26.05 -34.23 -18.28
CA LEU A 20 -26.45 -35.16 -17.21
C LEU A 20 -27.49 -34.65 -16.19
N ARG A 21 -28.71 -34.41 -16.72
CA ARG A 21 -29.94 -34.79 -16.00
C ARG A 21 -30.00 -36.32 -15.88
N ARG A 22 -30.56 -36.78 -14.76
CA ARG A 22 -31.02 -38.15 -14.43
C ARG A 22 -29.97 -39.08 -13.83
N LYS A 23 -29.92 -39.08 -12.50
CA LYS A 23 -30.16 -40.26 -11.64
C LYS A 23 -30.67 -39.72 -10.30
N PHE A 24 -31.99 -39.78 -10.12
CA PHE A 24 -32.64 -40.60 -9.08
C PHE A 24 -32.24 -40.18 -7.66
N LEU A 25 -32.95 -39.17 -7.14
CA LEU A 25 -32.97 -38.83 -5.72
C LEU A 25 -34.42 -38.96 -5.23
N GLU A 26 -34.89 -40.20 -5.14
CA GLU A 26 -36.06 -40.55 -4.33
C GLU A 26 -35.54 -41.27 -3.08
N TRP A 27 -35.52 -40.56 -1.96
CA TRP A 27 -35.64 -41.20 -0.66
C TRP A 27 -36.48 -40.29 0.22
N SER A 28 -37.74 -40.69 0.36
CA SER A 28 -38.65 -40.20 1.38
C SER A 28 -39.25 -41.41 2.08
N ILE A 29 -39.50 -41.24 3.37
CA ILE A 29 -40.40 -41.98 4.26
C ILE A 29 -39.75 -43.08 5.15
N ASN A 30 -39.79 -42.76 6.45
CA ASN A 30 -40.04 -43.58 7.65
C ASN A 30 -38.89 -43.99 8.59
N PRO A 31 -38.93 -43.55 9.87
CA PRO A 31 -38.15 -44.11 10.96
C PRO A 31 -38.98 -45.07 11.82
N ARG A 32 -38.69 -46.38 11.83
CA ARG A 32 -38.99 -47.30 12.96
C ARG A 32 -38.38 -48.71 12.80
N SER A 33 -37.99 -49.26 13.96
CA SER A 33 -37.42 -50.59 14.26
C SER A 33 -35.90 -50.70 13.98
N LYS A 34 -35.02 -50.71 15.00
CA LYS A 34 -34.72 -51.72 16.05
C LYS A 34 -34.07 -53.00 15.51
N ASN A 35 -32.86 -53.24 16.02
CA ASN A 35 -32.09 -54.48 16.14
C ASN A 35 -31.07 -54.80 15.03
N GLY A 36 -29.78 -54.80 15.43
CA GLY A 36 -28.87 -55.92 15.20
C GLY A 36 -27.95 -55.90 13.96
N LEU A 37 -26.64 -55.91 14.26
CA LEU A 37 -25.51 -56.45 13.48
C LEU A 37 -24.97 -55.68 12.25
N LEU A 38 -23.69 -55.29 12.33
CA LEU A 38 -22.71 -55.22 11.22
C LEU A 38 -22.21 -56.66 10.93
N PRO A 39 -21.53 -57.04 9.80
CA PRO A 39 -20.68 -56.27 8.83
C PRO A 39 -20.89 -56.80 7.35
N PRO A 40 -19.94 -56.91 6.36
CA PRO A 40 -18.57 -56.39 6.17
C PRO A 40 -18.20 -55.80 4.75
N VAL A 41 -17.00 -55.22 4.72
CA VAL A 41 -15.91 -55.08 3.70
C VAL A 41 -16.06 -55.66 2.27
N GLY A 42 -15.51 -54.92 1.29
CA GLY A 42 -15.13 -55.35 -0.08
C GLY A 42 -15.85 -54.50 -1.14
N GLU A 43 -15.22 -53.85 -2.10
CA GLU A 43 -14.29 -54.39 -3.09
C GLU A 43 -13.51 -53.25 -3.77
N GLN A 44 -12.23 -53.52 -4.01
CA GLN A 44 -11.26 -52.70 -4.71
C GLN A 44 -11.19 -53.24 -6.14
N LEU A 45 -11.39 -52.39 -7.17
CA LEU A 45 -11.16 -52.79 -8.56
C LEU A 45 -10.01 -51.99 -9.15
N ALA A 46 -8.90 -52.70 -9.35
CA ALA A 46 -7.71 -52.29 -10.03
C ALA A 46 -7.76 -52.69 -11.51
N LEU A 47 -7.18 -51.82 -12.34
CA LEU A 47 -6.38 -52.03 -13.55
C LEU A 47 -6.85 -53.02 -14.64
N SER A 48 -6.88 -52.52 -15.88
CA SER A 48 -6.35 -53.28 -17.02
C SER A 48 -5.68 -52.35 -18.03
N GLU A 49 -4.38 -52.57 -18.17
CA GLU A 49 -3.43 -52.05 -19.13
C GLU A 49 -3.69 -52.71 -20.51
N VAL A 50 -3.54 -51.95 -21.60
CA VAL A 50 -3.55 -52.51 -22.97
C VAL A 50 -2.27 -52.08 -23.66
N GLU A 51 -1.31 -53.01 -23.74
CA GLU A 51 -0.15 -52.94 -24.62
C GLU A 51 -0.57 -53.16 -26.08
N GLY A 52 0.10 -52.45 -27.00
CA GLY A 52 -0.11 -52.64 -28.43
C GLY A 52 0.95 -51.99 -29.31
N SER A 53 1.99 -52.77 -29.62
CA SER A 53 2.73 -52.82 -30.89
C SER A 53 3.82 -51.78 -31.20
N ARG A 54 5.02 -52.33 -31.43
CA ARG A 54 6.24 -51.69 -31.96
C ARG A 54 6.21 -51.61 -33.49
N THR A 55 6.67 -50.49 -34.06
CA THR A 55 7.30 -50.48 -35.39
C THR A 55 8.27 -49.30 -35.52
N THR A 56 9.49 -49.61 -35.97
CA THR A 56 10.62 -48.70 -36.23
C THR A 56 10.52 -48.05 -37.61
N ALA A 57 10.85 -46.77 -37.76
CA ALA A 57 11.68 -46.23 -38.85
C ALA A 57 11.85 -44.71 -38.72
N SER A 58 13.10 -44.29 -38.75
CA SER A 58 13.62 -42.94 -38.70
C SER A 58 13.23 -42.11 -39.93
N CYS A 59 12.84 -40.84 -39.76
CA CYS A 59 12.99 -39.84 -40.81
C CYS A 59 13.18 -38.44 -40.21
N LEU A 60 14.23 -37.76 -40.69
CA LEU A 60 14.80 -36.50 -40.24
C LEU A 60 13.86 -35.31 -40.52
N LEU A 61 13.83 -34.31 -39.63
CA LEU A 61 13.83 -32.87 -39.93
C LEU A 61 14.12 -32.12 -38.61
N PRO A 62 15.08 -31.17 -38.55
CA PRO A 62 15.29 -30.35 -37.37
C PRO A 62 14.23 -29.23 -37.41
N SER A 63 13.16 -29.39 -36.64
CA SER A 63 12.24 -28.28 -36.40
C SER A 63 12.99 -27.26 -35.55
N LEU A 64 13.44 -26.17 -36.20
CA LEU A 64 13.82 -24.91 -35.59
C LEU A 64 12.76 -24.55 -34.54
N ILE A 65 13.02 -24.87 -33.27
CA ILE A 65 12.35 -24.21 -32.16
C ILE A 65 12.94 -22.81 -32.17
N LEU A 66 12.30 -21.94 -32.95
CA LEU A 66 12.42 -20.51 -32.80
C LEU A 66 11.94 -20.24 -31.37
N CYS A 67 12.90 -20.23 -30.45
CA CYS A 67 12.68 -19.79 -29.08
C CYS A 67 12.40 -18.29 -29.19
N SER A 68 11.14 -17.97 -29.52
CA SER A 68 10.57 -16.65 -29.36
C SER A 68 10.51 -16.42 -27.86
N THR A 69 11.65 -16.03 -27.30
CA THR A 69 11.72 -15.32 -26.05
C THR A 69 10.87 -14.06 -26.25
N LEU A 70 9.58 -14.19 -25.95
CA LEU A 70 8.76 -13.06 -25.60
C LEU A 70 9.46 -12.45 -24.40
N LEU A 71 10.32 -11.47 -24.66
CA LEU A 71 10.56 -10.37 -23.77
C LEU A 71 9.17 -9.76 -23.54
N THR A 72 8.38 -10.37 -22.64
CA THR A 72 7.35 -9.66 -21.91
C THR A 72 8.12 -8.68 -21.04
N GLY A 73 8.59 -7.61 -21.68
CA GLY A 73 8.97 -6.41 -21.00
C GLY A 73 7.82 -6.09 -20.06
N CYS A 74 8.13 -5.80 -18.81
CA CYS A 74 7.17 -5.30 -17.85
C CYS A 74 6.65 -3.94 -18.36
N PHE A 75 5.73 -3.97 -19.31
CA PHE A 75 4.95 -2.81 -19.73
C PHE A 75 3.87 -2.61 -18.67
N GLY A 76 4.31 -2.25 -17.47
CA GLY A 76 3.48 -1.51 -16.54
C GLY A 76 3.30 -0.13 -17.14
N TYR A 77 2.25 0.06 -17.96
CA TYR A 77 1.79 1.39 -18.30
C TYR A 77 1.71 2.21 -17.01
N PRO A 78 2.13 3.49 -17.00
CA PRO A 78 1.98 4.33 -15.83
C PRO A 78 0.52 4.26 -15.40
N ARG A 79 0.25 3.59 -14.28
CA ARG A 79 -1.09 3.56 -13.72
C ARG A 79 -1.29 4.94 -13.14
N LEU A 80 -2.15 5.72 -13.79
CA LEU A 80 -2.61 6.96 -13.21
C LEU A 80 -3.14 6.64 -11.81
N LEU A 81 -2.51 7.24 -10.80
CA LEU A 81 -2.95 7.09 -9.43
C LEU A 81 -4.22 7.93 -9.26
N SER A 82 -5.35 7.34 -9.65
CA SER A 82 -6.66 7.99 -9.61
C SER A 82 -7.40 7.52 -8.36
N TYR A 83 -7.36 8.34 -7.32
CA TYR A 83 -8.24 8.18 -6.16
C TYR A 83 -9.53 8.98 -6.38
N PRO A 84 -10.70 8.45 -6.01
CA PRO A 84 -11.94 9.18 -6.13
C PRO A 84 -11.89 10.46 -5.28
N PHE A 85 -12.53 11.51 -5.78
CA PHE A 85 -12.81 12.71 -4.99
C PHE A 85 -13.65 12.33 -3.78
N ASP A 86 -13.22 12.74 -2.59
CA ASP A 86 -13.92 12.51 -1.34
C ASP A 86 -14.29 13.86 -0.68
N PRO A 87 -15.57 14.27 -0.76
CA PRO A 87 -16.04 15.48 -0.09
C PRO A 87 -15.97 15.38 1.43
N GLY A 88 -15.85 14.17 2.00
CA GLY A 88 -15.68 13.94 3.43
C GLY A 88 -14.26 14.16 3.95
N GLY A 89 -13.28 14.44 3.07
CA GLY A 89 -11.90 14.75 3.46
C GLY A 89 -11.14 13.59 4.12
N ARG A 90 -11.53 12.35 3.86
CA ARG A 90 -10.90 11.12 4.38
C ARG A 90 -9.92 10.49 3.37
N SER A 91 -9.88 11.00 2.15
CA SER A 91 -9.00 10.55 1.06
C SER A 91 -7.88 11.55 0.76
N LEU A 92 -7.04 11.19 -0.23
CA LEU A 92 -6.01 12.03 -0.83
C LEU A 92 -6.61 13.23 -1.59
N ASN A 93 -7.73 13.01 -2.28
CA ASN A 93 -8.42 14.03 -3.07
C ASN A 93 -9.65 14.54 -2.32
N SER A 94 -9.66 15.82 -1.96
CA SER A 94 -10.80 16.47 -1.29
C SER A 94 -11.08 17.85 -1.88
N SER A 95 -12.03 18.59 -1.29
CA SER A 95 -12.28 20.00 -1.67
C SER A 95 -11.24 20.98 -1.13
N ALA A 96 -10.32 20.50 -0.29
CA ALA A 96 -9.24 21.27 0.31
C ALA A 96 -8.08 21.50 -0.67
N SER A 97 -7.19 22.42 -0.33
CA SER A 97 -5.92 22.59 -1.05
C SER A 97 -4.96 21.47 -0.65
N GLU A 98 -4.64 20.56 -1.57
CA GLU A 98 -3.65 19.50 -1.34
C GLU A 98 -2.29 19.93 -1.93
N LEU A 99 -1.32 20.19 -1.05
CA LEU A 99 -0.08 20.88 -1.39
C LEU A 99 1.16 20.05 -1.04
N ASN A 100 2.26 20.37 -1.73
CA ASN A 100 3.59 19.78 -1.49
C ASN A 100 3.61 18.24 -1.36
N PRO A 101 2.98 17.46 -2.26
CA PRO A 101 2.99 16.01 -2.12
C PRO A 101 4.41 15.44 -2.29
N GLN A 102 4.75 14.47 -1.47
CA GLN A 102 5.97 13.66 -1.56
C GLN A 102 5.61 12.17 -1.41
N ILE A 103 6.22 11.33 -2.23
CA ILE A 103 6.10 9.88 -2.14
C ILE A 103 7.23 9.31 -1.27
N SER A 104 6.90 8.36 -0.38
CA SER A 104 7.89 7.66 0.44
C SER A 104 7.44 6.22 0.70
N GLY A 105 8.08 5.27 0.03
CA GLY A 105 7.65 3.88 0.02
C GLY A 105 6.19 3.73 -0.42
N ARG A 106 5.35 3.22 0.47
CA ARG A 106 3.89 3.06 0.27
C ARG A 106 3.06 4.28 0.66
N TYR A 107 3.68 5.33 1.17
CA TYR A 107 3.00 6.49 1.71
C TYR A 107 3.11 7.69 0.75
N ILE A 108 2.09 8.54 0.77
CA ILE A 108 2.15 9.88 0.22
C ILE A 108 1.96 10.84 1.39
N VAL A 109 2.92 11.73 1.62
CA VAL A 109 2.78 12.83 2.58
C VAL A 109 2.54 14.13 1.86
N PHE A 110 1.71 14.98 2.43
CA PHE A 110 1.26 16.23 1.80
C PHE A 110 0.73 17.16 2.88
N THR A 111 0.56 18.44 2.54
CA THR A 111 -0.12 19.41 3.40
C THR A 111 -1.52 19.68 2.89
N SER A 112 -2.47 19.91 3.81
CA SER A 112 -3.87 20.16 3.48
C SER A 112 -4.49 21.16 4.42
N ASP A 113 -5.33 22.06 3.91
CA ASP A 113 -6.10 23.03 4.70
C ASP A 113 -7.48 22.52 5.17
N ARG A 114 -7.74 21.21 5.03
CA ARG A 114 -9.04 20.57 5.32
C ARG A 114 -9.57 20.73 6.75
N ARG A 115 -8.76 21.22 7.70
CA ARG A 115 -9.17 21.51 9.09
C ARG A 115 -9.05 22.99 9.47
N GLY A 116 -8.89 23.87 8.49
CA GLY A 116 -8.81 25.33 8.70
C GLY A 116 -7.38 25.88 8.85
N SER A 117 -6.38 25.01 8.95
CA SER A 117 -4.94 25.33 8.88
C SER A 117 -4.24 24.36 7.93
N GLN A 118 -3.15 24.81 7.29
CA GLN A 118 -2.30 23.89 6.51
C GLN A 118 -1.59 22.95 7.50
N ASP A 119 -2.04 21.70 7.50
CA ASP A 119 -1.57 20.64 8.38
C ASP A 119 -0.93 19.53 7.55
N VAL A 120 -0.06 18.72 8.17
CA VAL A 120 0.55 17.55 7.52
C VAL A 120 -0.40 16.35 7.58
N TYR A 121 -0.52 15.67 6.44
CA TYR A 121 -1.26 14.42 6.28
C TYR A 121 -0.35 13.35 5.65
N MET A 122 -0.66 12.10 5.95
CA MET A 122 -0.06 10.93 5.32
C MET A 122 -1.18 10.03 4.82
N PHE A 123 -1.11 9.63 3.56
CA PHE A 123 -2.02 8.70 2.94
C PHE A 123 -1.30 7.38 2.68
N ASP A 124 -1.95 6.29 3.05
CA ASP A 124 -1.47 4.93 2.85
C ASP A 124 -2.04 4.37 1.54
N THR A 125 -1.18 4.11 0.57
CA THR A 125 -1.61 3.66 -0.77
C THR A 125 -2.12 2.22 -0.82
N LEU A 126 -1.81 1.37 0.18
CA LEU A 126 -2.33 0.00 0.21
C LEU A 126 -3.70 -0.06 0.88
N THR A 127 -3.87 0.61 2.02
CA THR A 127 -5.18 0.65 2.71
C THR A 127 -6.14 1.64 2.06
N ARG A 128 -5.60 2.62 1.32
CA ARG A 128 -6.32 3.73 0.69
C ARG A 128 -6.99 4.67 1.68
N ASP A 129 -6.34 4.88 2.82
CA ASP A 129 -6.83 5.70 3.91
C ASP A 129 -5.75 6.65 4.42
N LEU A 130 -6.17 7.72 5.08
CA LEU A 130 -5.26 8.58 5.84
C LEU A 130 -4.75 7.85 7.08
N VAL A 131 -3.46 7.98 7.34
CA VAL A 131 -2.81 7.49 8.55
C VAL A 131 -3.13 8.46 9.69
N TYR A 132 -3.52 7.91 10.84
CA TYR A 132 -3.71 8.68 12.05
C TYR A 132 -2.36 9.10 12.65
N LEU A 133 -2.11 10.41 12.74
CA LEU A 133 -0.85 11.01 13.23
C LEU A 133 -1.16 11.95 14.41
N PRO A 134 -1.38 11.41 15.61
CA PRO A 134 -1.68 12.22 16.79
C PRO A 134 -0.51 13.14 17.13
N ASP A 135 -0.82 14.35 17.59
CA ASP A 135 0.15 15.34 18.09
C ASP A 135 1.18 15.84 17.05
N LEU A 136 1.02 15.46 15.77
CA LEU A 136 1.85 15.97 14.67
C LEU A 136 1.55 17.44 14.36
N ASN A 137 0.26 17.77 14.25
CA ASN A 137 -0.23 19.09 13.85
C ASN A 137 -0.60 19.93 15.07
N SER A 138 -0.22 21.20 15.06
CA SER A 138 -0.57 22.19 16.09
C SER A 138 -1.42 23.31 15.50
N PHE A 139 -2.45 23.73 16.23
CA PHE A 139 -3.42 24.74 15.78
C PHE A 139 -2.82 26.14 15.54
N ASP A 140 -1.64 26.42 16.11
CA ASP A 140 -0.97 27.72 16.04
C ASP A 140 0.20 27.77 15.06
N THR A 141 0.36 26.73 14.24
CA THR A 141 1.43 26.60 13.24
C THR A 141 0.87 26.29 11.87
N ILE A 142 1.50 26.83 10.83
CA ILE A 142 1.24 26.48 9.43
C ILE A 142 2.35 25.52 8.99
N ALA A 143 1.99 24.31 8.56
CA ALA A 143 2.92 23.32 8.05
C ALA A 143 3.09 23.42 6.52
N SER A 144 4.30 23.20 6.04
CA SER A 144 4.64 23.17 4.61
C SER A 144 5.76 22.17 4.33
N HIS A 145 5.86 21.74 3.06
CA HIS A 145 6.95 20.91 2.55
C HIS A 145 7.24 19.67 3.41
N PRO A 146 6.26 18.77 3.60
CA PRO A 146 6.47 17.56 4.38
C PRO A 146 7.31 16.54 3.61
N GLY A 147 8.10 15.74 4.33
CA GLY A 147 8.79 14.56 3.84
C GLY A 147 8.72 13.44 4.87
N ALA A 148 8.90 12.18 4.45
CA ALA A 148 8.86 11.03 5.36
C ALA A 148 9.92 9.99 5.05
N SER A 149 10.40 9.29 6.08
CA SER A 149 11.24 8.09 5.91
C SER A 149 10.45 6.98 5.20
N GLU A 150 11.14 6.03 4.57
CA GLU A 150 10.52 5.01 3.70
C GLU A 150 9.52 4.12 4.45
N ASN A 151 9.78 3.86 5.72
CA ASN A 151 8.88 3.13 6.62
C ASN A 151 7.74 4.01 7.21
N GLY A 152 7.71 5.30 6.89
CA GLY A 152 6.75 6.28 7.40
C GLY A 152 6.83 6.53 8.90
N LYS A 153 7.93 6.15 9.57
CA LYS A 153 8.12 6.38 11.01
C LYS A 153 8.41 7.84 11.32
N PHE A 154 9.30 8.44 10.53
CA PHE A 154 9.74 9.81 10.72
C PHE A 154 9.12 10.70 9.67
N ILE A 155 8.61 11.85 10.10
CA ILE A 155 8.04 12.87 9.22
C ILE A 155 8.77 14.18 9.51
N VAL A 156 9.28 14.85 8.49
CA VAL A 156 9.85 16.19 8.59
C VAL A 156 8.95 17.19 7.91
N PHE A 157 8.88 18.41 8.41
CA PHE A 157 8.16 19.49 7.76
C PHE A 157 8.67 20.84 8.25
N ALA A 158 8.43 21.89 7.46
CA ALA A 158 8.63 23.26 7.90
C ALA A 158 7.37 23.73 8.61
N ALA A 159 7.51 24.23 9.83
CA ALA A 159 6.43 24.85 10.60
C ALA A 159 6.67 26.36 10.70
N SER A 160 5.65 27.18 10.46
CA SER A 160 5.71 28.63 10.59
C SER A 160 4.73 29.12 11.64
N ARG A 161 5.21 29.95 12.57
CA ARG A 161 4.39 30.65 13.56
C ARG A 161 4.83 32.10 13.64
N GLN A 162 3.92 33.03 13.34
CA GLN A 162 4.16 34.48 13.42
C GLN A 162 5.44 34.93 12.69
N GLY A 163 5.70 34.35 11.51
CA GLY A 163 6.87 34.68 10.68
C GLY A 163 8.17 33.98 11.09
N ARG A 164 8.18 33.19 12.17
CA ARG A 164 9.32 32.35 12.54
C ARG A 164 9.13 30.94 11.98
N THR A 165 10.13 30.45 11.25
CA THR A 165 10.12 29.10 10.70
C THR A 165 10.96 28.14 11.54
N GLN A 166 10.56 26.88 11.55
CA GLN A 166 11.23 25.78 12.24
C GLN A 166 11.24 24.54 11.36
N ILE A 167 12.28 23.72 11.47
CA ILE A 167 12.27 22.36 10.92
C ILE A 167 11.85 21.40 12.02
N VAL A 168 10.69 20.79 11.86
CA VAL A 168 10.13 19.86 12.83
C VAL A 168 10.36 18.44 12.35
N LEU A 169 10.82 17.57 13.26
CA LEU A 169 10.83 16.12 13.09
C LEU A 169 9.80 15.51 14.03
N TYR A 170 8.87 14.77 13.47
CA TYR A 170 7.91 13.94 14.20
C TYR A 170 8.32 12.47 14.13
N ASP A 171 8.32 11.81 15.28
CA ASP A 171 8.44 10.36 15.41
C ASP A 171 7.08 9.75 15.73
N LYS A 172 6.55 8.98 14.79
CA LYS A 172 5.23 8.34 14.87
C LYS A 172 5.13 7.28 15.96
N ASP A 173 6.23 6.60 16.30
CA ASP A 173 6.20 5.51 17.28
C ASP A 173 6.00 6.07 18.69
N VAL A 174 6.67 7.19 19.01
CA VAL A 174 6.56 7.85 20.32
C VAL A 174 5.57 9.01 20.34
N ARG A 175 5.02 9.39 19.17
CA ARG A 175 4.05 10.49 18.98
C ARG A 175 4.58 11.84 19.48
N GLN A 176 5.82 12.16 19.11
CA GLN A 176 6.47 13.39 19.55
C GLN A 176 7.10 14.14 18.38
N SER A 177 6.92 15.45 18.42
CA SER A 177 7.56 16.42 17.54
C SER A 177 8.72 17.10 18.27
N ARG A 178 9.81 17.39 17.55
CA ARG A 178 10.90 18.26 18.02
C ARG A 178 11.37 19.22 16.95
N ASN A 179 11.81 20.41 17.36
CA ASN A 179 12.52 21.32 16.48
C ASN A 179 13.98 20.84 16.32
N LEU A 180 14.39 20.55 15.08
CA LEU A 180 15.75 20.10 14.75
C LEU A 180 16.77 21.22 14.64
N ALA A 181 16.32 22.43 14.30
CA ALA A 181 17.17 23.58 13.97
C ALA A 181 16.95 24.73 14.96
N GLY A 182 16.66 24.41 16.22
CA GLY A 182 16.35 25.41 17.25
C GLY A 182 17.53 26.28 17.68
N ASP A 183 18.75 25.89 17.31
CA ASP A 183 19.99 26.63 17.53
C ASP A 183 20.26 27.71 16.46
N LEU A 184 19.62 27.59 15.28
CA LEU A 184 19.79 28.52 14.18
C LEU A 184 18.95 29.80 14.40
N GLN A 185 19.57 30.95 14.11
CA GLN A 185 18.93 32.27 14.26
C GLN A 185 18.26 32.80 12.98
N GLY A 186 18.45 32.10 11.86
CA GLY A 186 17.97 32.50 10.54
C GLY A 186 16.72 31.75 10.09
N GLU A 187 16.25 32.05 8.89
CA GLU A 187 15.08 31.38 8.31
C GLU A 187 15.46 29.97 7.85
N VAL A 188 14.61 28.99 8.14
CA VAL A 188 14.73 27.62 7.63
C VAL A 188 13.49 27.20 6.83
N ARG A 189 13.67 26.43 5.76
CA ARG A 189 12.56 25.94 4.92
C ARG A 189 12.92 24.70 4.10
N ASN A 190 11.93 24.16 3.41
CA ASN A 190 12.05 23.09 2.42
C ASN A 190 12.84 21.86 2.90
N PRO A 191 12.46 21.24 4.05
CA PRO A 191 13.17 20.07 4.53
C PRO A 191 12.91 18.83 3.66
N THR A 192 13.88 17.94 3.61
CA THR A 192 13.78 16.58 3.09
C THR A 192 14.48 15.61 4.02
N ILE A 193 14.07 14.33 4.00
CA ILE A 193 14.59 13.27 4.88
C ILE A 193 15.03 12.07 4.06
N SER A 194 16.13 11.43 4.46
CA SER A 194 16.61 10.20 3.84
C SER A 194 15.65 9.03 4.08
N ALA A 195 15.67 8.04 3.19
CA ALA A 195 14.81 6.85 3.27
C ALA A 195 14.92 6.12 4.62
N ASP A 196 16.13 5.99 5.15
CA ASP A 196 16.42 5.40 6.47
C ASP A 196 16.10 6.29 7.67
N GLY A 197 15.69 7.54 7.43
CA GLY A 197 15.40 8.55 8.44
C GLY A 197 16.61 9.05 9.23
N SER A 198 17.84 8.81 8.77
CA SER A 198 19.05 9.21 9.48
C SER A 198 19.51 10.63 9.22
N ARG A 199 19.19 11.21 8.05
CA ARG A 199 19.64 12.53 7.60
C ARG A 199 18.47 13.40 7.17
N ILE A 200 18.54 14.68 7.52
CA ILE A 200 17.56 15.70 7.15
C ILE A 200 18.33 16.84 6.50
N ALA A 201 17.99 17.18 5.25
CA ALA A 201 18.54 18.35 4.57
C ALA A 201 17.48 19.46 4.50
N PHE A 202 17.89 20.72 4.62
CA PHE A 202 16.99 21.87 4.55
C PHE A 202 17.73 23.13 4.11
N GLU A 203 16.99 24.10 3.62
CA GLU A 203 17.51 25.43 3.29
C GLU A 203 17.59 26.29 4.55
N TYR A 204 18.68 27.03 4.69
CA TYR A 204 18.95 27.97 5.77
C TYR A 204 19.37 29.32 5.20
N ASN A 205 18.75 30.39 5.67
CA ASN A 205 19.10 31.76 5.31
C ASN A 205 19.70 32.48 6.52
N ASN A 206 20.95 32.92 6.37
CA ASN A 206 21.59 33.83 7.30
C ASN A 206 21.81 35.19 6.64
N ASN A 207 20.95 36.16 6.95
CA ASN A 207 21.07 37.56 6.47
C ASN A 207 21.20 37.71 4.94
N GLY A 208 20.46 36.91 4.18
CA GLY A 208 20.40 36.94 2.72
C GLY A 208 21.22 35.86 2.02
N GLN A 209 22.16 35.21 2.72
CA GLN A 209 22.90 34.07 2.19
C GLN A 209 22.12 32.78 2.44
N TRP A 210 21.76 32.10 1.36
CA TRP A 210 21.11 30.79 1.41
C TRP A 210 22.15 29.67 1.33
N ASP A 211 22.09 28.75 2.29
CA ASP A 211 22.89 27.54 2.36
C ASP A 211 21.98 26.31 2.46
N VAL A 212 22.51 25.15 2.07
CA VAL A 212 21.89 23.86 2.37
C VAL A 212 22.62 23.24 3.55
N LEU A 213 21.88 22.97 4.62
CA LEU A 213 22.39 22.28 5.80
C LEU A 213 21.89 20.85 5.83
N VAL A 214 22.69 19.95 6.40
CA VAL A 214 22.28 18.57 6.68
C VAL A 214 22.50 18.27 8.14
N TYR A 215 21.45 17.78 8.80
CA TYR A 215 21.44 17.41 10.20
C TYR A 215 21.16 15.91 10.30
N ASP A 216 21.64 15.28 11.37
CA ASP A 216 21.09 13.99 11.76
C ASP A 216 19.73 14.18 12.45
N ARG A 217 19.01 13.07 12.62
CA ARG A 217 17.71 13.10 13.30
C ARG A 217 17.77 13.67 14.71
N PHE A 218 18.93 13.69 15.39
CA PHE A 218 19.08 14.17 16.76
C PHE A 218 19.37 15.68 16.85
N GLY A 219 19.38 16.39 15.72
CA GLY A 219 19.61 17.83 15.70
C GLY A 219 21.09 18.21 15.62
N ARG A 220 21.99 17.27 15.31
CA ARG A 220 23.40 17.59 15.11
C ARG A 220 23.68 17.83 13.63
N ARG A 221 24.28 18.99 13.32
CA ARG A 221 24.79 19.30 11.99
C ARG A 221 25.82 18.26 11.54
N LEU A 222 25.61 17.70 10.36
CA LEU A 222 26.53 16.80 9.68
C LEU A 222 27.40 17.60 8.73
N ASN A 223 28.71 17.39 8.81
CA ASN A 223 29.63 17.91 7.81
C ASN A 223 29.69 16.91 6.65
N ILE A 224 29.00 17.21 5.55
CA ILE A 224 29.12 16.41 4.34
C ILE A 224 30.40 16.84 3.64
N ARG A 225 31.35 15.91 3.53
CA ARG A 225 32.62 16.14 2.86
C ARG A 225 32.36 16.54 1.40
N GLN A 226 32.69 17.78 1.06
CA GLN A 226 32.75 18.26 -0.31
C GLN A 226 34.17 17.94 -0.82
N ASP A 227 34.46 16.69 -1.17
CA ASP A 227 35.70 16.43 -1.91
C ASP A 227 35.41 16.74 -3.39
N PRO A 228 36.09 17.73 -4.01
CA PRO A 228 36.18 17.80 -5.45
C PRO A 228 37.13 16.68 -5.88
N GLY A 229 36.57 15.58 -6.40
CA GLY A 229 37.35 14.54 -7.07
C GLY A 229 38.09 15.07 -8.27
#